data_AF-A0A9P1A8X6-F1
#
_entry.id   AF-A0A9P1A8X6-F1
#
_cell.length_a   1.000
_cell.length_b   1.000
_cell.length_c   1.000
_cell.angle_alpha   90.00
_cell.angle_beta   90.00
_cell.angle_gamma   90.00
#
_symmetry.space_group_name_H-M   'P 1'
#
loop_
_entity.id
_entity.type
_entity.pdbx_description
1 polymer ?
#
loop_
_entity_poly.entity_id
_entity_poly.type
_entity_poly.pdbx_seq_one_letter_code
_entity_poly.pdbx_strand_id
1 'polypeptide(L)'
;MFFFTKKLWFGLQVEVEVGADEGHQQIFHGEGEPHIEGDPGDLKFKIRIQKHPRFERKGDDLYTNVTISLQDALNGFEMEIVHLDGHIVNVSRDKVTWPGARLRKKDEGMPSLENNNQRGMLVVTFDVEFPKRELTAEQKTQIIEILAQTDLKPKAYNGL
;
A
#
# COMPACT_ATOMS: atom_id res chain seq x y z
N MET A 1 -52.95 -22.59 -20.57
CA MET A 1 -52.80 -21.64 -19.46
C MET A 1 -51.30 -21.53 -19.18
N PHE A 2 -50.74 -20.36 -19.47
CA PHE A 2 -49.31 -20.04 -19.37
C PHE A 2 -48.81 -20.17 -17.94
N PHE A 3 -47.54 -20.54 -17.75
CA PHE A 3 -46.61 -19.78 -16.90
C PHE A 3 -45.17 -20.17 -17.30
N PHE A 4 -44.55 -19.34 -18.14
CA PHE A 4 -43.09 -19.28 -18.24
C PHE A 4 -42.60 -18.41 -17.09
N THR A 5 -41.89 -18.98 -16.11
CA THR A 5 -41.02 -18.19 -15.24
C THR A 5 -39.70 -17.98 -15.99
N LYS A 6 -39.63 -16.90 -16.79
CA LYS A 6 -38.36 -16.40 -17.32
C LYS A 6 -37.52 -15.94 -16.13
N LYS A 7 -36.61 -16.80 -15.66
CA LYS A 7 -35.52 -16.41 -14.77
C LYS A 7 -34.50 -15.67 -15.62
N LEU A 8 -34.68 -14.36 -15.79
CA LEU A 8 -33.73 -13.48 -16.45
C LEU A 8 -32.54 -13.26 -15.51
N TRP A 9 -31.46 -14.01 -15.71
CA TRP A 9 -30.15 -13.51 -15.34
C TRP A 9 -29.80 -12.44 -16.36
N PHE A 10 -30.16 -11.18 -16.09
CA PHE A 10 -29.57 -10.07 -16.83
C PHE A 10 -28.09 -10.03 -16.42
N GLY A 11 -27.21 -10.40 -17.35
CA GLY A 11 -25.77 -10.26 -17.17
C GLY A 11 -25.43 -8.78 -17.22
N LEU A 12 -25.44 -8.11 -16.07
CA LEU A 12 -24.99 -6.73 -15.98
C LEU A 12 -23.46 -6.73 -16.06
N GLN A 13 -22.91 -6.08 -17.09
CA GLN A 13 -21.47 -5.90 -17.22
C GLN A 13 -21.09 -4.60 -16.54
N VAL A 14 -20.25 -4.70 -15.51
CA VAL A 14 -19.68 -3.56 -14.79
C VAL A 14 -18.22 -3.47 -15.17
N GLU A 15 -17.83 -2.36 -15.78
CA GLU A 15 -16.43 -2.05 -16.07
C GLU A 15 -15.87 -1.22 -14.92
N VAL A 16 -14.78 -1.69 -14.31
CA VAL A 16 -14.10 -0.94 -13.25
C VAL A 16 -13.10 0.00 -13.92
N GLU A 17 -13.36 1.31 -13.81
CA GLU A 17 -12.48 2.34 -14.37
C GLU A 17 -11.08 2.26 -13.74
N VAL A 18 -10.08 2.46 -14.59
CA VAL A 18 -8.68 2.53 -14.15
C VAL A 18 -8.53 3.69 -13.17
N GLY A 19 -7.89 3.44 -12.03
CA GLY A 19 -7.72 4.44 -10.99
C GLY A 19 -8.92 4.61 -10.06
N ALA A 20 -10.04 3.91 -10.29
CA ALA A 20 -11.18 3.97 -9.37
C ALA A 20 -10.77 3.58 -7.94
N ASP A 21 -11.08 4.44 -6.97
CA ASP A 21 -10.66 4.30 -5.58
C ASP A 21 -11.77 3.74 -4.68
N GLU A 22 -11.46 3.51 -3.41
CA GLU A 22 -12.40 3.07 -2.39
C GLU A 22 -13.67 3.90 -2.41
N GLY A 23 -14.79 3.22 -2.62
CA GLY A 23 -16.10 3.83 -2.59
C GLY A 23 -16.53 4.58 -3.85
N HIS A 24 -15.73 4.56 -4.92
CA HIS A 24 -16.19 5.00 -6.24
C HIS A 24 -17.49 4.26 -6.62
N GLN A 25 -18.45 4.99 -7.19
CA GLN A 25 -19.80 4.49 -7.46
C GLN A 25 -20.18 4.58 -8.93
N GLN A 26 -20.75 3.50 -9.44
CA GLN A 26 -21.42 3.48 -10.74
C GLN A 26 -22.92 3.24 -10.52
N ILE A 27 -23.75 4.08 -11.13
CA ILE A 27 -25.20 4.04 -10.99
C ILE A 27 -25.80 3.54 -12.30
N PHE A 28 -26.61 2.49 -12.21
CA PHE A 28 -27.39 1.94 -13.31
C PHE A 28 -28.85 2.31 -13.09
N HIS A 29 -29.33 3.28 -13.86
CA HIS A 29 -30.68 3.81 -13.72
C HIS A 29 -31.72 2.82 -14.22
N GLY A 30 -32.77 2.58 -13.44
CA GLY A 30 -33.86 1.65 -13.81
C GLY A 30 -33.48 0.15 -13.78
N GLU A 31 -32.28 -0.18 -13.30
CA GLU A 31 -31.81 -1.57 -13.12
C GLU A 31 -31.97 -2.07 -11.67
N GLY A 32 -32.64 -1.28 -10.83
CA GLY A 32 -33.02 -1.66 -9.48
C GLY A 32 -34.25 -2.56 -9.45
N GLU A 33 -34.81 -2.76 -8.26
CA GLU A 33 -35.98 -3.63 -8.11
C GLU A 33 -37.20 -3.08 -8.86
N PRO A 34 -37.90 -3.91 -9.66
CA PRO A 34 -39.09 -3.49 -10.39
C PRO A 34 -40.24 -3.18 -9.43
N HIS A 35 -40.97 -2.10 -9.71
CA HIS A 35 -42.14 -1.70 -8.92
C HIS A 35 -43.45 -1.98 -9.70
N ILE A 36 -44.53 -2.32 -8.99
CA ILE A 36 -45.82 -2.68 -9.62
C ILE A 36 -46.51 -1.46 -10.23
N GLU A 37 -46.36 -0.28 -9.60
CA GLU A 37 -47.03 0.97 -10.01
C GLU A 37 -46.03 2.10 -10.34
N GLY A 38 -44.79 1.79 -10.74
CA GLY A 38 -43.79 2.81 -11.04
C GLY A 38 -42.56 2.29 -11.76
N ASP A 39 -41.67 3.22 -12.11
CA ASP A 39 -40.38 2.89 -12.71
C ASP A 39 -39.52 2.09 -11.73
N PRO A 40 -38.68 1.15 -12.21
CA PRO A 40 -37.72 0.46 -11.36
C PRO A 40 -36.76 1.43 -10.67
N GLY A 41 -36.25 1.04 -9.50
CA GLY A 41 -35.23 1.83 -8.80
C GLY A 41 -33.87 1.87 -9.52
N ASP A 42 -32.89 2.49 -8.87
CA ASP A 42 -31.50 2.50 -9.35
C ASP A 42 -30.66 1.42 -8.66
N LEU A 43 -29.76 0.80 -9.42
CA LEU A 43 -28.74 -0.09 -8.88
C LEU A 43 -27.41 0.68 -8.74
N LYS A 44 -26.89 0.76 -7.51
CA LYS A 44 -25.63 1.46 -7.20
C LYS A 44 -24.53 0.46 -6.88
N PHE A 45 -23.55 0.34 -7.77
CA PHE A 45 -22.32 -0.38 -7.47
C PHE A 45 -21.38 0.54 -6.72
N LYS A 46 -20.77 0.03 -5.65
CA LYS A 46 -19.74 0.73 -4.90
C LYS A 46 -18.51 -0.15 -4.82
N ILE A 47 -17.38 0.38 -5.27
CA ILE A 47 -16.10 -0.31 -5.21
C ILE A 47 -15.65 -0.43 -3.75
N ARG A 48 -15.17 -1.61 -3.39
CA ARG A 48 -14.44 -1.86 -2.14
C ARG A 48 -13.11 -2.53 -2.46
N ILE A 49 -12.04 -1.93 -1.97
CA ILE A 49 -10.68 -2.40 -2.11
C ILE A 49 -10.44 -3.46 -1.03
N GLN A 50 -10.00 -4.64 -1.48
CA GLN A 50 -9.58 -5.69 -0.57
C GLN A 50 -8.17 -5.42 -0.05
N LYS A 51 -7.92 -5.77 1.21
CA LYS A 51 -6.60 -5.64 1.80
C LYS A 51 -5.60 -6.52 1.04
N HIS A 52 -4.55 -5.89 0.52
CA HIS A 52 -3.47 -6.60 -0.15
C HIS A 52 -2.36 -6.95 0.86
N PRO A 53 -1.70 -8.12 0.75
CA PRO A 53 -0.69 -8.57 1.73
C PRO A 53 0.57 -7.69 1.76
N ARG A 54 0.90 -7.02 0.65
CA ARG A 54 2.16 -6.24 0.51
C ARG A 54 1.95 -4.73 0.40
N PHE A 55 0.75 -4.29 0.00
CA PHE A 55 0.53 -2.90 -0.34
C PHE A 55 -0.75 -2.39 0.31
N GLU A 56 -0.72 -1.13 0.72
CA GLU A 56 -1.89 -0.38 1.14
C GLU A 56 -2.06 0.81 0.19
N ARG A 57 -3.22 0.95 -0.42
CA ARG A 57 -3.56 2.11 -1.26
C ARG A 57 -4.12 3.23 -0.39
N LYS A 58 -3.67 4.47 -0.61
CA LYS A 58 -4.29 5.69 -0.05
C LYS A 58 -4.36 6.76 -1.13
N GLY A 59 -5.56 6.99 -1.67
CA GLY A 59 -5.71 7.80 -2.88
C GLY A 59 -4.94 7.15 -4.04
N ASP A 60 -4.13 7.94 -4.73
CA ASP A 60 -3.32 7.44 -5.86
C ASP A 60 -1.97 6.84 -5.40
N ASP A 61 -1.62 6.95 -4.12
CA ASP A 61 -0.34 6.47 -3.59
C ASP A 61 -0.42 5.02 -3.09
N LEU A 62 0.68 4.28 -3.24
CA LEU A 62 0.87 2.95 -2.68
C LEU A 62 1.86 3.01 -1.51
N TYR A 63 1.55 2.27 -0.45
CA TYR A 63 2.38 2.19 0.75
C TYR A 63 2.81 0.75 0.97
N THR A 64 4.08 0.56 1.33
CA THR A 64 4.62 -0.73 1.77
C THR A 64 5.62 -0.53 2.89
N ASN A 65 5.74 -1.54 3.75
CA ASN A 65 6.80 -1.62 4.73
C ASN A 65 7.84 -2.65 4.28
N VAL A 66 9.10 -2.34 4.53
CA VAL A 66 10.23 -3.23 4.26
C VAL A 66 11.08 -3.30 5.52
N THR A 67 11.41 -4.51 5.94
CA THR A 67 12.38 -4.74 7.00
C THR A 67 13.77 -4.93 6.40
N ILE A 68 14.73 -4.12 6.84
CA ILE A 68 16.15 -4.24 6.49
C ILE A 68 16.96 -4.60 7.74
N SER A 69 18.14 -5.22 7.54
CA SER A 69 19.02 -5.52 8.67
C SER A 69 19.63 -4.25 9.24
N LEU A 70 20.04 -4.25 10.52
CA LEU A 70 20.82 -3.15 11.09
C LEU A 70 22.11 -2.87 10.29
N GLN A 71 22.72 -3.89 9.70
CA GLN A 71 23.90 -3.73 8.85
C GLN A 71 23.57 -2.93 7.60
N ASP A 72 22.50 -3.28 6.89
CA ASP A 72 22.02 -2.58 5.70
C ASP A 72 21.59 -1.15 6.03
N ALA A 73 20.91 -0.99 7.17
CA ALA A 73 20.49 0.31 7.67
C ALA A 73 21.68 1.24 7.92
N LEU A 74 22.83 0.73 8.35
CA LEU A 74 24.03 1.54 8.64
C LEU A 74 24.93 1.74 7.40
N ASN A 75 25.06 0.72 6.55
CA ASN A 75 26.03 0.73 5.43
C ASN A 75 25.41 1.06 4.06
N GLY A 76 24.08 1.10 3.98
CA GLY A 76 23.36 1.18 2.72
C GLY A 76 22.98 -0.19 2.17
N PHE A 77 22.07 -0.19 1.21
CA PHE A 77 21.51 -1.39 0.59
C PHE A 77 20.95 -1.09 -0.79
N GLU A 78 20.75 -2.17 -1.54
CA GLU A 78 19.98 -2.20 -2.78
C GLU A 78 19.05 -3.42 -2.74
N MET A 79 17.80 -3.23 -3.16
CA MET A 79 16.79 -4.26 -3.18
C MET A 79 15.77 -4.02 -4.29
N GLU A 80 15.03 -5.07 -4.59
CA GLU A 80 13.97 -5.07 -5.60
C GLU A 80 12.60 -5.27 -4.94
N ILE A 81 11.61 -4.50 -5.39
CA ILE A 81 10.21 -4.69 -5.00
C ILE A 81 9.41 -5.06 -6.25
N VAL A 82 8.78 -6.24 -6.24
CA VAL A 82 7.83 -6.65 -7.28
C VAL A 82 6.53 -5.88 -7.10
N HIS A 83 6.17 -5.03 -8.05
CA HIS A 83 4.96 -4.20 -8.06
C HIS A 83 3.67 -5.04 -8.22
N LEU A 84 2.51 -4.39 -8.23
CA LEU A 84 1.18 -5.00 -8.42
C LEU A 84 0.99 -5.60 -9.82
N ASP A 85 1.58 -5.00 -10.85
CA ASP A 85 1.55 -5.48 -12.24
C ASP A 85 2.71 -6.43 -12.59
N GLY A 86 3.58 -6.72 -11.61
CA GLY A 86 4.69 -7.65 -11.73
C GLY A 86 6.02 -7.04 -12.18
N HIS A 87 6.09 -5.76 -12.53
CA HIS A 87 7.39 -5.14 -12.85
C HIS A 87 8.24 -4.92 -11.58
N ILE A 88 9.55 -4.71 -11.78
CA ILE A 88 10.52 -4.55 -10.69
C ILE A 88 10.83 -3.08 -10.42
N VAL A 89 10.68 -2.66 -9.16
CA VAL A 89 11.08 -1.34 -8.68
C VAL A 89 12.36 -1.45 -7.85
N ASN A 90 13.45 -0.86 -8.34
CA ASN A 90 14.74 -0.85 -7.64
C ASN A 90 14.75 0.20 -6.54
N VAL A 91 15.03 -0.20 -5.31
CA VAL A 91 15.12 0.67 -4.14
C VAL A 91 16.53 0.55 -3.55
N SER A 92 17.23 1.67 -3.49
CA SER A 92 18.58 1.71 -2.91
C SER A 92 18.78 2.95 -2.05
N ARG A 93 19.64 2.83 -1.05
CA ARG A 93 20.15 3.93 -0.23
C ARG A 93 21.62 3.68 0.10
N ASP A 94 22.41 4.73 0.00
CA ASP A 94 23.85 4.77 0.30
C ASP A 94 24.15 5.34 1.70
N LYS A 95 23.12 5.88 2.37
CA LYS A 95 23.21 6.55 3.67
C LYS A 95 22.53 5.74 4.76
N VAL A 96 22.85 6.10 6.00
CA VAL A 96 22.15 5.59 7.19
C VAL A 96 20.64 5.76 7.04
N THR A 97 19.92 4.67 7.24
CA THR A 97 18.47 4.55 7.16
C THR A 97 17.93 4.24 8.55
N TRP A 98 17.26 5.21 9.16
CA TRP A 98 16.70 5.04 10.51
C TRP A 98 15.35 4.31 10.48
N PRO A 99 14.93 3.68 11.59
CA PRO A 99 13.60 3.09 11.71
C PRO A 99 12.51 4.12 11.42
N GLY A 100 11.53 3.76 10.59
CA GLY A 100 10.47 4.65 10.13
C GLY A 100 10.88 5.63 9.03
N ALA A 101 12.12 5.60 8.55
CA ALA A 101 12.53 6.37 7.39
C ALA A 101 11.64 6.00 6.19
N ARG A 102 11.32 7.00 5.36
CA ARG A 102 10.50 6.82 4.17
C ARG A 102 11.29 7.17 2.91
N LEU A 103 11.18 6.31 1.91
CA LEU A 103 11.64 6.56 0.54
C LEU A 103 10.44 6.63 -0.39
N ARG A 104 10.43 7.62 -1.28
CA ARG A 104 9.35 7.86 -2.24
C ARG A 104 9.87 7.58 -3.65
N LYS A 105 9.19 6.71 -4.38
CA LYS A 105 9.39 6.50 -5.81
C LYS A 105 8.21 7.12 -6.56
N LYS A 106 8.50 8.20 -7.28
CA LYS A 106 7.49 8.88 -8.11
C LYS A 106 7.02 7.94 -9.22
N ASP A 107 5.78 8.11 -9.63
CA ASP A 107 5.12 7.37 -10.72
C ASP A 107 4.92 5.86 -10.47
N GLU A 108 5.32 5.37 -9.29
CA GLU A 108 5.16 3.98 -8.85
C GLU A 108 3.88 3.75 -8.02
N GLY A 109 2.94 4.70 -8.01
CA GLY A 109 1.64 4.54 -7.36
C GLY A 109 0.58 3.90 -8.27
N MET A 110 -0.68 4.13 -7.90
CA MET A 110 -1.86 3.83 -8.72
C MET A 110 -2.06 4.92 -9.79
N PRO A 111 -2.66 4.57 -10.94
CA PRO A 111 -3.09 5.56 -11.93
C PRO A 111 -4.20 6.44 -11.36
N SER A 112 -4.18 7.72 -11.73
CA SER A 112 -5.21 8.67 -11.31
C SER A 112 -6.47 8.52 -12.14
N LEU A 113 -7.63 8.51 -11.49
CA LEU A 113 -8.94 8.43 -12.15
C LEU A 113 -9.20 9.64 -13.07
N GLU A 114 -8.74 10.84 -12.70
CA GLU A 114 -8.94 12.07 -13.49
C GLU A 114 -8.05 12.11 -14.74
N ASN A 115 -6.85 11.55 -14.64
CA ASN A 115 -5.87 11.53 -15.71
C ASN A 115 -5.01 10.27 -15.64
N ASN A 116 -5.35 9.29 -16.49
CA ASN A 116 -4.67 8.00 -16.57
C ASN A 116 -3.18 8.08 -16.96
N ASN A 117 -2.70 9.22 -17.45
CA ASN A 117 -1.27 9.44 -17.69
C ASN A 117 -0.48 9.83 -16.43
N GLN A 118 -1.18 10.13 -15.34
CA GLN A 118 -0.58 10.46 -14.04
C GLN A 118 -0.72 9.28 -13.09
N ARG A 119 0.30 9.09 -12.25
CA ARG A 119 0.33 8.06 -11.23
C ARG A 119 0.78 8.68 -9.92
N GLY A 120 0.30 8.13 -8.81
CA GLY A 120 0.82 8.49 -7.50
C GLY A 120 2.24 7.96 -7.28
N MET A 121 2.68 7.92 -6.03
CA MET A 121 3.99 7.42 -5.64
C MET A 121 3.92 6.11 -4.84
N LEU A 122 4.98 5.33 -4.92
CA LEU A 122 5.24 4.26 -3.96
C LEU A 122 6.02 4.83 -2.77
N VAL A 123 5.44 4.72 -1.58
CA VAL A 123 6.05 5.11 -0.31
C VAL A 123 6.50 3.86 0.43
N VAL A 124 7.81 3.67 0.51
CA VAL A 124 8.44 2.57 1.25
C VAL A 124 8.84 3.07 2.63
N THR A 125 8.29 2.47 3.69
CA THR A 125 8.70 2.72 5.07
C THR A 125 9.63 1.61 5.54
N PHE A 126 10.76 1.96 6.13
CA PHE A 126 11.75 0.98 6.57
C PHE A 126 11.64 0.66 8.06
N ASP A 127 11.49 -0.62 8.36
CA ASP A 127 11.70 -1.20 9.68
C ASP A 127 13.12 -1.75 9.76
N VAL A 128 13.75 -1.73 10.94
CA VAL A 128 15.13 -2.21 11.12
C VAL A 128 15.13 -3.41 12.06
N GLU A 129 15.60 -4.56 11.57
CA GLU A 129 15.78 -5.75 12.39
C GLU A 129 17.16 -5.74 13.05
N PHE A 130 17.16 -5.80 14.38
CA PHE A 130 18.37 -5.95 15.18
C PHE A 130 18.81 -7.42 15.25
N PRO A 131 20.12 -7.68 15.37
CA PRO A 131 20.61 -9.04 15.55
C PRO A 131 20.06 -9.65 16.85
N LYS A 132 19.54 -10.89 16.78
CA LYS A 132 19.00 -11.63 17.93
C LYS A 132 20.09 -12.25 18.82
N ARG A 133 21.35 -12.27 18.34
CA ARG A 133 22.49 -12.80 19.08
C ARG A 133 23.12 -11.72 19.96
N GLU A 134 23.66 -12.14 21.09
CA GLU A 134 24.49 -11.26 21.90
C GLU A 134 25.81 -10.93 21.19
N LEU A 135 26.29 -9.72 21.45
CA LEU A 135 27.61 -9.26 21.01
C LEU A 135 28.62 -9.46 22.15
N THR A 136 29.85 -9.83 21.78
CA THR A 136 30.97 -9.95 22.73
C THR A 136 31.34 -8.58 23.32
N ALA A 137 32.06 -8.56 24.44
CA ALA A 137 32.51 -7.30 25.04
C ALA A 137 33.33 -6.44 24.07
N GLU A 138 34.21 -7.06 23.28
CA GLU A 138 35.08 -6.40 22.30
C GLU A 138 34.24 -5.72 21.19
N GLN A 139 33.29 -6.44 20.62
CA GLN A 139 32.32 -5.91 19.64
C GLN A 139 31.50 -4.74 20.20
N LYS A 140 31.07 -4.82 21.46
CA LYS A 140 30.31 -3.73 22.12
C LYS A 140 31.18 -2.47 22.24
N THR A 141 32.45 -2.60 22.64
CA THR A 141 33.39 -1.46 22.70
C THR A 141 33.60 -0.83 21.33
N GLN A 142 33.83 -1.63 20.28
CA GLN A 142 33.99 -1.11 18.92
C GLN A 142 32.76 -0.34 18.43
N ILE A 143 31.56 -0.82 18.74
CA ILE A 143 30.31 -0.14 18.36
C ILE A 143 30.18 1.20 19.09
N ILE A 144 30.55 1.27 20.36
CA ILE A 144 30.54 2.54 21.14
C ILE A 144 31.45 3.57 20.46
N GLU A 145 32.65 3.17 20.05
CA GLU A 145 33.62 4.04 19.37
C GLU A 145 33.11 4.50 17.98
N ILE A 146 32.57 3.58 17.18
CA ILE A 146 32.08 3.88 15.82
C ILE A 146 30.86 4.79 15.84
N LEU A 147 29.88 4.51 16.71
CA LEU A 147 28.62 5.26 16.74
C LEU A 147 28.75 6.61 17.46
N ALA A 148 29.69 6.74 18.41
CA ALA A 148 29.98 7.98 19.14
C ALA A 148 28.74 8.66 19.76
N GLN A 149 27.72 7.90 20.18
CA GLN A 149 26.47 8.41 20.75
C GLN A 149 26.52 8.61 22.28
N THR A 150 27.64 9.11 22.81
CA THR A 150 27.91 9.14 24.26
C THR A 150 27.00 10.08 25.06
N ASP A 151 26.40 11.07 24.41
CA ASP A 151 25.64 12.13 25.09
C ASP A 151 24.14 11.82 25.25
N LEU A 152 23.65 10.75 24.63
CA LEU A 152 22.24 10.39 24.66
C LEU A 152 21.91 9.57 25.91
N LYS A 153 21.31 10.23 26.91
CA LYS A 153 20.80 9.53 28.11
C LYS A 153 19.43 8.90 27.82
N PRO A 154 19.18 7.64 28.26
CA PRO A 154 17.86 7.03 28.15
C PRO A 154 16.81 7.94 28.80
N LYS A 155 15.79 8.29 28.03
CA LYS A 155 14.68 9.16 28.46
C LYS A 155 13.38 8.40 28.29
N ALA A 156 12.63 8.26 29.38
CA ALA A 156 11.26 7.78 29.29
C ALA A 156 10.40 8.80 28.53
N TYR A 157 9.61 8.31 27.58
CA TYR A 157 8.63 9.07 26.80
C TYR A 157 7.34 8.25 26.81
N ASN A 158 6.19 8.89 27.01
CA ASN A 158 4.94 8.17 27.21
C ASN A 158 4.39 7.54 25.93
N GLY A 159 4.85 7.93 24.74
CA GLY A 159 4.61 7.20 23.48
C GLY A 159 3.15 6.97 23.07
N LEU A 160 2.21 7.39 23.90
CA LEU A 160 0.77 7.51 23.71
C LEU A 160 0.46 8.84 23.04
#